data_AF-A0AAD8U950-F1
#
_entry.id   AF-A0AAD8U950-F1
#
_cell.length_a   1.000
_cell.length_b   1.000
_cell.length_c   1.000
_cell.angle_alpha   90.00
_cell.angle_beta   90.00
_cell.angle_gamma   90.00
#
_symmetry.space_group_name_H-M   'P 1'
#
loop_
_entity.id
_entity.type
_entity.pdbx_description
1 polymer ?
#
loop_
_entity_poly.entity_id
_entity_poly.type
_entity_poly.pdbx_seq_one_letter_code
_entity_poly.pdbx_strand_id
1 'polypeptide(L)'
;MWGIMFEAKIFGDATFYVDTTSERFTEFHQRPLTTFSSLTDIKYRMTFDAELVAGSSVWFALPQLYPITFHNRYNGLKPSLAEAVDNIGGKFLRFPDGNNLEGPDVENRWKWNETIGALTSRPGHQGAWGYPNTDALGLHEYFEWCDDMHFKLFLDVYSGYALDGTHITGEDLRPFVDEVQCELEPWPMKWVKIGNEDDFGCSSYLERFAAFYNAICLAYPELQLIASATGFNCLPDPFLVDAWIDYHAYNVPENYIVNFAQWDNVSRRNKYIIGEMGHWGVQWSGMKGSVSEAIFMLALERNSDLIRGVAFAPSISLVDQPQWAPNLIPFKQAPDAIVYTSSYWVQQLFAQNSGTMTHEITPDTRYC
;
A
#
# COMPACT_ATOMS: atom_id res chain seq x y z
N MET A 1 1.89 -6.06 -53.32
CA MET A 1 2.19 -5.00 -52.33
C MET A 1 3.18 -5.63 -51.36
N TRP A 2 4.43 -5.20 -51.40
CA TRP A 2 5.53 -5.86 -50.67
C TRP A 2 5.35 -5.66 -49.17
N GLY A 3 4.97 -6.72 -48.46
CA GLY A 3 4.93 -6.74 -47.01
C GLY A 3 6.36 -6.80 -46.49
N ILE A 4 6.84 -5.68 -45.95
CA ILE A 4 8.05 -5.66 -45.15
C ILE A 4 7.69 -6.39 -43.85
N MET A 5 7.98 -7.69 -43.78
CA MET A 5 8.04 -8.38 -42.50
C MET A 5 9.27 -7.82 -41.78
N PHE A 6 9.04 -6.92 -40.82
CA PHE A 6 10.05 -6.65 -39.82
C PHE A 6 10.22 -7.92 -39.00
N GLU A 7 11.36 -8.60 -39.15
CA GLU A 7 11.77 -9.65 -38.23
C GLU A 7 11.79 -9.04 -36.82
N ALA A 8 10.85 -9.46 -35.97
CA ALA A 8 10.81 -9.00 -34.60
C ALA A 8 12.06 -9.55 -33.89
N LYS A 9 12.91 -8.67 -33.37
CA LYS A 9 14.07 -9.07 -32.58
C LYS A 9 13.59 -9.84 -31.34
N ILE A 10 14.09 -11.07 -31.17
CA ILE A 10 13.81 -11.91 -30.01
C ILE A 10 14.83 -11.57 -28.92
N PHE A 11 14.35 -11.25 -27.72
CA PHE A 11 15.19 -10.90 -26.55
C PHE A 11 15.38 -12.07 -25.59
N GLY A 12 14.61 -13.13 -25.77
CA GLY A 12 14.70 -14.37 -25.02
C GLY A 12 13.55 -15.26 -25.45
N ASP A 13 13.82 -16.54 -25.62
CA ASP A 13 12.83 -17.53 -25.99
C ASP A 13 13.09 -18.84 -25.26
N ALA A 14 12.00 -19.57 -25.03
CA ALA A 14 12.02 -20.95 -24.58
C ALA A 14 10.91 -21.67 -25.32
N THR A 15 11.17 -22.93 -25.66
CA THR A 15 10.18 -23.82 -26.25
C THR A 15 9.96 -24.99 -25.30
N PHE A 16 8.71 -25.34 -25.08
CA PHE A 16 8.32 -26.53 -24.33
C PHE A 16 7.34 -27.34 -25.17
N TYR A 17 7.43 -28.66 -25.06
CA TYR A 17 6.51 -29.56 -25.74
C TYR A 17 5.28 -29.78 -24.86
N VAL A 18 4.11 -29.50 -25.42
CA VAL A 18 2.83 -29.61 -24.74
C VAL A 18 2.20 -30.95 -25.10
N ASP A 19 2.14 -31.86 -24.13
CA ASP A 19 1.36 -33.10 -24.21
C ASP A 19 0.29 -33.06 -23.11
N THR A 20 -0.83 -32.42 -23.41
CA THR A 20 -1.91 -32.13 -22.45
C THR A 20 -3.24 -32.70 -22.92
N THR A 21 -4.07 -33.11 -21.97
CA THR A 21 -5.45 -33.52 -22.23
C THR A 21 -6.43 -32.42 -21.82
N SER A 22 -7.69 -32.52 -22.27
CA SER A 22 -8.76 -31.62 -21.83
C SER A 22 -9.25 -31.90 -20.40
N GLU A 23 -8.68 -32.89 -19.69
CA GLU A 23 -9.17 -33.32 -18.38
C GLU A 23 -8.63 -32.47 -17.23
N ARG A 24 -7.47 -31.81 -17.40
CA ARG A 24 -6.84 -30.98 -16.36
C ARG A 24 -5.86 -29.98 -16.94
N PHE A 25 -5.68 -28.85 -16.24
CA PHE A 25 -4.57 -27.93 -16.53
C PHE A 25 -3.23 -28.57 -16.14
N THR A 26 -2.19 -28.25 -16.92
CA THR A 26 -0.80 -28.65 -16.65
C THR A 26 0.05 -27.38 -16.61
N GLU A 27 0.85 -27.24 -15.56
CA GLU A 27 1.73 -26.09 -15.38
C GLU A 27 3.08 -26.31 -16.08
N PHE A 28 3.59 -25.26 -16.71
CA PHE A 28 4.89 -25.26 -17.39
C PHE A 28 5.73 -24.10 -16.87
N HIS A 29 6.97 -24.39 -16.48
CA HIS A 29 7.95 -23.38 -16.09
C HIS A 29 9.15 -23.42 -17.03
N GLN A 30 9.57 -22.24 -17.47
CA GLN A 30 10.79 -22.06 -18.26
C GLN A 30 11.53 -20.82 -17.79
N ARG A 31 12.85 -20.88 -17.83
CA ARG A 31 13.73 -19.75 -17.54
C ARG A 31 14.66 -19.53 -18.74
N PRO A 32 14.20 -18.81 -19.78
CA PRO A 32 15.02 -18.58 -20.97
C PRO A 32 16.27 -17.75 -20.64
N LEU A 33 17.32 -17.94 -21.42
CA LEU A 33 18.41 -16.97 -21.45
C LEU A 33 17.89 -15.70 -22.14
N THR A 34 18.09 -14.55 -21.51
CA THR A 34 17.62 -13.27 -22.02
C THR A 34 18.78 -12.35 -22.35
N THR A 35 18.54 -11.46 -23.32
CA THR A 35 19.46 -10.39 -23.70
C THR A 35 18.88 -9.07 -23.22
N PHE A 36 19.70 -8.29 -22.50
CA PHE A 36 19.32 -6.95 -22.07
C PHE A 36 18.96 -6.06 -23.27
N SER A 37 17.96 -5.20 -23.08
CA SER A 37 17.54 -4.21 -24.06
C SER A 37 17.06 -2.96 -23.34
N SER A 38 17.41 -1.79 -23.87
CA SER A 38 16.88 -0.50 -23.42
C SER A 38 15.55 -0.15 -24.10
N LEU A 39 15.02 -1.02 -24.97
CA LEU A 39 13.72 -0.81 -25.60
C LEU A 39 12.59 -1.03 -24.59
N THR A 40 11.56 -0.23 -24.69
CA THR A 40 10.41 -0.26 -23.77
C THR A 40 9.16 -0.89 -24.38
N ASP A 41 9.14 -1.11 -25.70
CA ASP A 41 8.02 -1.71 -26.44
C ASP A 41 8.18 -3.23 -26.62
N ILE A 42 8.72 -3.89 -25.61
CA ILE A 42 8.95 -5.35 -25.61
C ILE A 42 7.68 -6.07 -25.20
N LYS A 43 7.27 -7.07 -25.99
CA LYS A 43 6.04 -7.85 -25.77
C LYS A 43 6.36 -9.29 -25.46
N TYR A 44 5.70 -9.84 -24.45
CA TYR A 44 5.60 -11.28 -24.26
C TYR A 44 4.72 -11.88 -25.37
N ARG A 45 5.18 -12.97 -25.98
CA ARG A 45 4.43 -13.71 -27.02
C ARG A 45 4.53 -15.20 -26.73
N MET A 46 3.40 -15.88 -26.80
CA MET A 46 3.32 -17.34 -26.84
C MET A 46 2.92 -17.73 -28.26
N THR A 47 3.71 -18.60 -28.90
CA THR A 47 3.54 -18.99 -30.30
C THR A 47 3.51 -20.50 -30.45
N PHE A 48 2.82 -20.99 -31.49
CA PHE A 48 2.67 -22.40 -31.82
C PHE A 48 3.08 -22.64 -33.27
N ASP A 49 3.59 -23.84 -33.54
CA ASP A 49 3.77 -24.31 -34.91
C ASP A 49 2.39 -24.63 -35.50
N ALA A 50 1.97 -23.81 -36.47
CA ALA A 50 0.66 -23.90 -37.09
C ALA A 50 0.42 -25.24 -37.82
N GLU A 51 1.47 -25.88 -38.35
CA GLU A 51 1.33 -27.17 -39.02
C GLU A 51 1.07 -28.28 -38.00
N LEU A 52 1.68 -28.20 -36.82
CA LEU A 52 1.52 -29.18 -35.75
C LEU A 52 0.17 -29.08 -35.04
N VAL A 53 -0.38 -27.87 -34.92
CA VAL A 53 -1.62 -27.63 -34.15
C VAL A 53 -2.85 -27.38 -35.04
N ALA A 54 -2.75 -27.61 -36.36
CA ALA A 54 -3.84 -27.39 -37.29
C ALA A 54 -5.12 -28.15 -36.85
N GLY A 55 -6.23 -27.41 -36.67
CA GLY A 55 -7.51 -27.97 -36.21
C GLY A 55 -7.58 -28.31 -34.72
N SER A 56 -6.54 -28.02 -33.93
CA SER A 56 -6.50 -28.24 -32.49
C SER A 56 -6.97 -27.01 -31.70
N SER A 57 -7.22 -27.19 -30.41
CA SER A 57 -7.53 -26.10 -29.47
C SER A 57 -6.77 -26.32 -28.17
N VAL A 58 -6.36 -25.23 -27.55
CA VAL A 58 -5.66 -25.25 -26.27
C VAL A 58 -6.18 -24.10 -25.40
N TRP A 59 -6.33 -24.36 -24.11
CA TRP A 59 -6.82 -23.39 -23.14
C TRP A 59 -5.67 -22.97 -22.23
N PHE A 60 -5.52 -21.67 -22.03
CA PHE A 60 -4.50 -21.12 -21.13
C PHE A 60 -5.15 -20.52 -19.90
N ALA A 61 -4.49 -20.71 -18.76
CA ALA A 61 -4.79 -20.03 -17.53
C ALA A 61 -3.48 -19.52 -16.92
N LEU A 62 -3.56 -18.37 -16.25
CA LEU A 62 -2.50 -17.79 -15.42
C LEU A 62 -1.09 -17.71 -16.07
N PRO A 63 -0.94 -17.06 -17.26
CA PRO A 63 0.39 -16.79 -17.80
C PRO A 63 1.15 -15.82 -16.89
N GLN A 64 2.39 -16.18 -16.53
CA GLN A 64 3.24 -15.38 -15.66
C GLN A 64 4.60 -15.15 -16.29
N LEU A 65 5.13 -13.94 -16.14
CA LEU A 65 6.49 -13.59 -16.54
C LEU A 65 7.09 -12.67 -15.48
N TYR A 66 8.04 -13.19 -14.72
CA TYR A 66 8.74 -12.44 -13.69
C TYR A 66 10.17 -12.13 -14.13
N PRO A 67 10.67 -10.90 -13.88
CA PRO A 67 12.12 -10.67 -13.84
C PRO A 67 12.73 -11.38 -12.63
N ILE A 68 14.05 -11.25 -12.45
CA ILE A 68 14.63 -11.49 -11.12
C ILE A 68 14.02 -10.43 -10.18
N THR A 69 13.42 -10.90 -9.10
CA THR A 69 12.70 -10.10 -8.10
C THR A 69 13.64 -9.60 -7.02
N PHE A 70 13.20 -8.59 -6.26
CA PHE A 70 13.94 -8.07 -5.12
C PHE A 70 14.25 -9.22 -4.15
N HIS A 71 15.51 -9.29 -3.70
CA HIS A 71 16.03 -10.36 -2.84
C HIS A 71 15.81 -11.81 -3.37
N ASN A 72 15.51 -11.97 -4.66
CA ASN A 72 15.16 -13.26 -5.30
C ASN A 72 13.92 -13.94 -4.67
N ARG A 73 13.00 -13.18 -4.08
CA ARG A 73 11.73 -13.70 -3.52
C ARG A 73 10.83 -14.27 -4.62
N TYR A 74 10.27 -15.46 -4.42
CA TYR A 74 9.23 -15.97 -5.33
C TYR A 74 8.02 -15.03 -5.29
N ASN A 75 7.40 -14.73 -6.44
CA ASN A 75 6.27 -13.79 -6.53
C ASN A 75 6.60 -12.39 -5.93
N GLY A 76 7.88 -12.03 -5.90
CA GLY A 76 8.39 -10.85 -5.20
C GLY A 76 8.31 -9.54 -5.98
N LEU A 77 8.86 -8.50 -5.36
CA LEU A 77 8.75 -7.12 -5.84
C LEU A 77 9.66 -6.83 -7.03
N LYS A 78 9.29 -5.80 -7.82
CA LYS A 78 10.14 -5.22 -8.86
C LYS A 78 11.39 -4.58 -8.19
N PRO A 79 12.62 -5.04 -8.49
CA PRO A 79 13.82 -4.61 -7.77
C PRO A 79 14.02 -3.09 -7.70
N SER A 80 13.97 -2.40 -8.84
CA SER A 80 14.21 -0.95 -8.89
C SER A 80 13.19 -0.11 -8.11
N LEU A 81 11.95 -0.60 -8.01
CA LEU A 81 10.91 0.06 -7.24
C LEU A 81 11.07 -0.23 -5.73
N ALA A 82 11.39 -1.48 -5.39
CA ALA A 82 11.70 -1.87 -4.03
C ALA A 82 12.91 -1.10 -3.48
N GLU A 83 14.00 -1.02 -4.24
CA GLU A 83 15.19 -0.22 -3.93
C GLU A 83 14.86 1.27 -3.77
N ALA A 84 13.98 1.83 -4.61
CA ALA A 84 13.56 3.22 -4.48
C ALA A 84 12.85 3.49 -3.14
N VAL A 85 11.99 2.56 -2.69
CA VAL A 85 11.31 2.63 -1.39
C VAL A 85 12.30 2.45 -0.24
N ASP A 86 13.16 1.42 -0.30
CA ASP A 86 14.16 1.13 0.75
C ASP A 86 15.11 2.32 0.97
N ASN A 87 15.55 2.94 -0.13
CA ASN A 87 16.41 4.12 -0.10
C ASN A 87 15.77 5.35 0.58
N ILE A 88 14.45 5.40 0.81
CA ILE A 88 13.85 6.46 1.65
C ILE A 88 14.39 6.36 3.09
N GLY A 89 14.68 5.15 3.57
CA GLY A 89 15.08 4.91 4.97
C GLY A 89 13.91 4.93 5.95
N GLY A 90 12.69 4.66 5.45
CA GLY A 90 11.45 4.56 6.24
C GLY A 90 11.54 3.53 7.37
N LYS A 91 10.59 3.57 8.31
CA LYS A 91 10.62 2.72 9.52
C LYS A 91 9.44 1.77 9.63
N PHE A 92 8.39 1.98 8.84
CA PHE A 92 7.20 1.14 8.82
C PHE A 92 6.56 1.19 7.43
N LEU A 93 5.75 0.19 7.15
CA LEU A 93 4.89 0.13 5.96
C LEU A 93 3.45 -0.08 6.43
N ARG A 94 2.55 0.82 6.03
CA ARG A 94 1.09 0.73 6.24
C ARG A 94 0.45 0.07 5.02
N PHE A 95 -0.32 -1.00 5.22
CA PHE A 95 -0.95 -1.79 4.15
C PHE A 95 -2.07 -2.67 4.72
N PRO A 96 -2.95 -3.29 3.90
CA PRO A 96 -3.21 -3.07 2.47
C PRO A 96 -3.98 -1.78 2.18
N ASP A 97 -4.45 -1.12 3.24
CA ASP A 97 -4.78 0.29 3.42
C ASP A 97 -5.62 1.09 2.38
N GLY A 98 -6.24 2.14 2.91
CA GLY A 98 -6.98 3.17 2.21
C GLY A 98 -8.29 2.61 1.70
N ASN A 99 -8.80 3.29 0.68
CA ASN A 99 -10.00 2.88 -0.04
C ASN A 99 -9.93 1.43 -0.57
N ASN A 100 -8.72 0.90 -0.83
CA ASN A 100 -8.55 -0.45 -1.37
C ASN A 100 -8.69 -1.56 -0.30
N LEU A 101 -8.59 -1.21 0.99
CA LEU A 101 -9.00 -2.10 2.09
C LEU A 101 -10.52 -2.23 2.15
N GLU A 102 -11.21 -1.08 2.09
CA GLU A 102 -12.67 -0.97 2.23
C GLU A 102 -13.41 -1.63 1.06
N GLY A 103 -12.86 -1.49 -0.15
CA GLY A 103 -13.46 -1.96 -1.38
C GLY A 103 -14.62 -1.07 -1.87
N PRO A 104 -15.00 -1.19 -3.16
CA PRO A 104 -16.16 -0.47 -3.69
C PRO A 104 -17.48 -0.93 -3.06
N ASP A 105 -17.53 -2.16 -2.55
CA ASP A 105 -18.64 -2.78 -1.82
C ASP A 105 -18.07 -3.87 -0.89
N VAL A 106 -18.90 -4.42 0.00
CA VAL A 106 -18.49 -5.43 1.00
C VAL A 106 -17.92 -6.70 0.36
N GLU A 107 -18.39 -7.08 -0.84
CA GLU A 107 -17.91 -8.29 -1.53
C GLU A 107 -16.49 -8.10 -2.08
N ASN A 108 -16.18 -6.86 -2.50
CA ASN A 108 -14.92 -6.46 -3.11
C ASN A 108 -13.98 -5.72 -2.14
N ARG A 109 -14.22 -5.83 -0.83
CA ARG A 109 -13.22 -5.47 0.19
C ARG A 109 -11.98 -6.35 0.08
N TRP A 110 -10.92 -5.93 0.71
CA TRP A 110 -9.76 -6.79 0.89
C TRP A 110 -10.07 -7.96 1.85
N LYS A 111 -9.69 -9.18 1.45
CA LYS A 111 -9.90 -10.45 2.17
C LYS A 111 -8.57 -11.19 2.31
N TRP A 112 -7.95 -11.12 3.49
CA TRP A 112 -6.58 -11.61 3.70
C TRP A 112 -6.35 -13.06 3.23
N ASN A 113 -7.33 -13.93 3.51
CA ASN A 113 -7.29 -15.36 3.22
C ASN A 113 -7.34 -15.69 1.73
N GLU A 114 -7.87 -14.77 0.90
CA GLU A 114 -7.88 -14.88 -0.56
C GLU A 114 -6.57 -14.37 -1.19
N THR A 115 -5.70 -13.73 -0.40
CA THR A 115 -4.41 -13.19 -0.85
C THR A 115 -3.21 -14.07 -0.52
N ILE A 116 -3.41 -15.23 0.11
CA ILE A 116 -2.34 -16.14 0.52
C ILE A 116 -2.43 -17.49 -0.20
N GLY A 117 -1.37 -18.29 -0.09
CA GLY A 117 -1.28 -19.58 -0.78
C GLY A 117 -0.90 -19.46 -2.25
N ALA A 118 -1.15 -20.53 -3.01
CA ALA A 118 -0.79 -20.60 -4.43
C ALA A 118 -1.59 -19.58 -5.27
N LEU A 119 -0.94 -18.94 -6.24
CA LEU A 119 -1.58 -17.96 -7.14
C LEU A 119 -2.78 -18.54 -7.90
N THR A 120 -2.79 -19.85 -8.17
CA THR A 120 -3.93 -20.56 -8.79
C THR A 120 -5.19 -20.59 -7.93
N SER A 121 -5.06 -20.28 -6.64
CA SER A 121 -6.15 -20.26 -5.66
C SER A 121 -6.53 -18.85 -5.22
N ARG A 122 -5.84 -17.82 -5.74
CA ARG A 122 -6.15 -16.41 -5.43
C ARG A 122 -7.10 -15.88 -6.52
N PRO A 123 -8.37 -15.59 -6.20
CA PRO A 123 -9.36 -15.19 -7.19
C PRO A 123 -9.12 -13.77 -7.73
N GLY A 124 -8.44 -12.92 -6.96
CA GLY A 124 -8.44 -11.48 -7.19
C GLY A 124 -9.79 -10.85 -6.85
N HIS A 125 -9.85 -9.52 -6.86
CA HIS A 125 -11.08 -8.78 -6.60
C HIS A 125 -11.10 -7.45 -7.36
N GLN A 126 -12.26 -6.80 -7.46
CA GLN A 126 -12.34 -5.46 -8.03
C GLN A 126 -11.90 -4.43 -6.99
N GLY A 127 -10.79 -3.73 -7.25
CA GLY A 127 -10.30 -2.69 -6.33
C GLY A 127 -11.14 -1.40 -6.38
N ALA A 128 -10.90 -0.52 -5.41
CA ALA A 128 -11.60 0.76 -5.27
C ALA A 128 -11.17 1.83 -6.29
N TRP A 129 -10.13 1.57 -7.07
CA TRP A 129 -9.52 2.53 -8.01
C TRP A 129 -9.87 2.25 -9.48
N GLY A 130 -10.96 1.52 -9.73
CA GLY A 130 -11.49 1.29 -11.07
C GLY A 130 -10.77 0.21 -11.88
N TYR A 131 -9.95 -0.63 -11.24
CA TYR A 131 -9.28 -1.77 -11.86
C TYR A 131 -9.21 -2.98 -10.91
N PRO A 132 -9.14 -4.21 -11.45
CA PRO A 132 -9.04 -5.42 -10.64
C PRO A 132 -7.65 -5.58 -10.04
N ASN A 133 -7.62 -6.12 -8.82
CA ASN A 133 -6.42 -6.55 -8.11
C ASN A 133 -6.29 -8.07 -8.31
N THR A 134 -5.08 -8.54 -8.65
CA THR A 134 -4.83 -9.98 -8.83
C THR A 134 -4.64 -10.71 -7.50
N ASP A 135 -4.41 -9.96 -6.42
CA ASP A 135 -3.99 -10.44 -5.10
C ASP A 135 -2.72 -11.29 -5.10
N ALA A 136 -1.93 -11.19 -6.17
CA ALA A 136 -0.57 -11.73 -6.22
C ALA A 136 0.37 -10.97 -5.27
N LEU A 137 0.18 -9.66 -5.08
CA LEU A 137 0.76 -8.93 -3.95
C LEU A 137 -0.19 -9.08 -2.76
N GLY A 138 -0.03 -10.17 -2.02
CA GLY A 138 -0.88 -10.51 -0.89
C GLY A 138 -0.18 -10.33 0.46
N LEU A 139 -0.84 -10.81 1.52
CA LEU A 139 -0.39 -10.61 2.89
C LEU A 139 1.04 -11.15 3.12
N HIS A 140 1.34 -12.33 2.58
CA HIS A 140 2.68 -12.93 2.71
C HIS A 140 3.75 -12.08 2.01
N GLU A 141 3.47 -11.59 0.80
CA GLU A 141 4.41 -10.77 0.05
C GLU A 141 4.66 -9.40 0.72
N TYR A 142 3.66 -8.80 1.38
CA TYR A 142 3.86 -7.60 2.21
C TYR A 142 4.75 -7.86 3.43
N PHE A 143 4.67 -9.05 4.02
CA PHE A 143 5.56 -9.40 5.14
C PHE A 143 6.99 -9.64 4.69
N GLU A 144 7.19 -10.32 3.56
CA GLU A 144 8.53 -10.44 2.97
C GLU A 144 9.11 -9.06 2.62
N TRP A 145 8.28 -8.15 2.09
CA TRP A 145 8.67 -6.76 1.85
C TRP A 145 9.18 -6.10 3.14
N CYS A 146 8.40 -6.18 4.22
CA CYS A 146 8.79 -5.56 5.48
C CYS A 146 10.01 -6.22 6.12
N ASP A 147 10.17 -7.54 6.00
CA ASP A 147 11.35 -8.26 6.48
C ASP A 147 12.61 -7.83 5.72
N ASP A 148 12.54 -7.80 4.38
CA ASP A 148 13.65 -7.45 3.49
C ASP A 148 14.12 -5.99 3.68
N MET A 149 13.22 -5.07 4.06
CA MET A 149 13.52 -3.65 4.29
C MET A 149 13.55 -3.26 5.78
N HIS A 150 13.41 -4.22 6.68
CA HIS A 150 13.35 -4.01 8.14
C HIS A 150 12.28 -2.98 8.59
N PHE A 151 11.15 -2.95 7.90
CA PHE A 151 10.01 -2.11 8.28
C PHE A 151 9.22 -2.76 9.42
N LYS A 152 8.73 -1.91 10.33
CA LYS A 152 7.65 -2.33 11.23
C LYS A 152 6.38 -2.58 10.43
N LEU A 153 5.75 -3.71 10.72
CA LEU A 153 4.44 -4.06 10.20
C LEU A 153 3.37 -3.17 10.81
N PHE A 154 2.70 -2.40 9.94
CA PHE A 154 1.50 -1.65 10.25
C PHE A 154 0.39 -2.18 9.32
N LEU A 155 -0.50 -2.99 9.88
CA LEU A 155 -1.58 -3.65 9.17
C LEU A 155 -2.92 -2.93 9.39
N ASP A 156 -3.65 -2.69 8.33
CA ASP A 156 -4.98 -2.10 8.37
C ASP A 156 -6.01 -3.19 8.12
N VAL A 157 -6.96 -3.36 9.03
CA VAL A 157 -7.94 -4.45 9.01
C VAL A 157 -9.34 -3.93 8.68
N TYR A 158 -10.10 -4.70 7.93
CA TYR A 158 -11.45 -4.32 7.51
C TYR A 158 -12.37 -4.18 8.73
N SER A 159 -13.10 -3.07 8.83
CA SER A 159 -13.91 -2.73 10.01
C SER A 159 -15.42 -2.76 9.77
N GLY A 160 -15.89 -3.37 8.67
CA GLY A 160 -17.33 -3.46 8.36
C GLY A 160 -17.93 -2.24 7.68
N TYR A 161 -17.12 -1.40 7.02
CA TYR A 161 -17.57 -0.29 6.18
C TYR A 161 -17.00 -0.42 4.76
N ALA A 162 -17.82 -0.14 3.74
CA ALA A 162 -17.41 -0.13 2.33
C ALA A 162 -17.79 1.20 1.66
N LEU A 163 -17.13 1.52 0.54
CA LEU A 163 -17.21 2.85 -0.09
C LEU A 163 -18.58 3.16 -0.76
N ASP A 164 -19.44 2.16 -0.95
CA ASP A 164 -20.84 2.36 -1.35
C ASP A 164 -21.73 2.90 -0.21
N GLY A 165 -21.16 3.06 0.99
CA GLY A 165 -21.84 3.54 2.19
C GLY A 165 -22.42 2.42 3.06
N THR A 166 -22.26 1.16 2.65
CA THR A 166 -22.68 0.00 3.46
C THR A 166 -21.90 -0.04 4.77
N HIS A 167 -22.62 -0.26 5.87
CA HIS A 167 -22.05 -0.44 7.20
C HIS A 167 -22.71 -1.63 7.89
N ILE A 168 -21.87 -2.57 8.33
CA ILE A 168 -22.27 -3.81 8.99
C ILE A 168 -22.21 -3.58 10.50
N THR A 169 -23.28 -3.92 11.21
CA THR A 169 -23.38 -3.71 12.66
C THR A 169 -24.06 -4.90 13.35
N GLY A 170 -24.09 -4.91 14.67
CA GLY A 170 -24.70 -5.96 15.47
C GLY A 170 -24.06 -7.33 15.25
N GLU A 171 -24.89 -8.37 15.28
CA GLU A 171 -24.44 -9.77 15.11
C GLU A 171 -23.85 -10.04 13.72
N ASP A 172 -24.26 -9.28 12.70
CA ASP A 172 -23.75 -9.43 11.33
C ASP A 172 -22.28 -8.99 11.22
N LEU A 173 -21.78 -8.22 12.18
CA LEU A 173 -20.36 -7.83 12.23
C LEU A 173 -19.47 -8.96 12.74
N ARG A 174 -20.02 -9.92 13.51
CA ARG A 174 -19.26 -10.96 14.20
C ARG A 174 -18.34 -11.78 13.27
N PRO A 175 -18.77 -12.22 12.08
CA PRO A 175 -17.90 -12.96 11.18
C PRO A 175 -16.65 -12.20 10.75
N PHE A 176 -16.74 -10.87 10.60
CA PHE A 176 -15.61 -10.02 10.21
C PHE A 176 -14.64 -9.81 11.38
N VAL A 177 -15.16 -9.73 12.62
CA VAL A 177 -14.32 -9.72 13.82
C VAL A 177 -13.54 -11.03 13.95
N ASP A 178 -14.20 -12.17 13.72
CA ASP A 178 -13.56 -13.49 13.75
C ASP A 178 -12.53 -13.64 12.62
N GLU A 179 -12.82 -13.13 11.42
CA GLU A 179 -11.89 -13.12 10.29
C GLU A 179 -10.60 -12.35 10.60
N VAL A 180 -10.73 -11.16 11.19
CA VAL A 180 -9.58 -10.35 11.61
C VAL A 180 -8.78 -11.03 12.72
N GLN A 181 -9.41 -11.73 13.66
CA GLN A 181 -8.66 -12.49 14.66
C GLN A 181 -7.77 -13.58 14.01
N CYS A 182 -8.27 -14.25 12.97
CA CYS A 182 -7.50 -15.22 12.19
C CYS A 182 -6.40 -14.56 11.35
N GLU A 183 -6.66 -13.38 10.78
CA GLU A 183 -5.67 -12.60 10.04
C GLU A 183 -4.44 -12.28 10.89
N LEU A 184 -4.68 -11.97 12.17
CA LEU A 184 -3.65 -11.52 13.09
C LEU A 184 -2.81 -12.65 13.71
N GLU A 185 -3.31 -13.89 13.71
CA GLU A 185 -2.68 -15.04 14.36
C GLU A 185 -1.23 -15.34 13.91
N PRO A 186 -0.89 -15.32 12.61
CA PRO A 186 0.34 -15.97 12.18
C PRO A 186 1.62 -15.13 12.30
N TRP A 187 1.57 -13.87 12.76
CA TRP A 187 2.67 -12.91 12.54
C TRP A 187 2.98 -11.97 13.72
N PRO A 188 4.27 -11.66 13.98
CA PRO A 188 4.67 -10.75 15.05
C PRO A 188 4.52 -9.27 14.63
N MET A 189 3.28 -8.82 14.48
CA MET A 189 2.98 -7.42 14.14
C MET A 189 3.14 -6.51 15.36
N LYS A 190 3.11 -5.20 15.11
CA LYS A 190 3.16 -4.19 16.17
C LYS A 190 1.95 -3.29 16.16
N TRP A 191 1.54 -2.81 14.99
CA TRP A 191 0.52 -1.79 14.85
C TRP A 191 -0.62 -2.31 13.98
N VAL A 192 -1.85 -2.12 14.46
CA VAL A 192 -3.07 -2.49 13.73
C VAL A 192 -4.03 -1.31 13.71
N LYS A 193 -4.43 -0.87 12.52
CA LYS A 193 -5.52 0.11 12.38
C LYS A 193 -6.83 -0.59 12.04
N ILE A 194 -7.88 -0.22 12.77
CA ILE A 194 -9.21 -0.80 12.62
C ILE A 194 -10.02 0.09 11.67
N GLY A 195 -10.12 -0.34 10.41
CA GLY A 195 -10.85 0.35 9.36
C GLY A 195 -10.01 1.34 8.57
N ASN A 196 -10.66 2.22 7.82
CA ASN A 196 -10.04 3.31 7.09
C ASN A 196 -11.03 4.48 6.96
N GLU A 197 -10.56 5.72 7.16
CA GLU A 197 -11.34 6.97 7.02
C GLU A 197 -12.79 6.90 7.56
N ASP A 198 -12.99 6.23 8.70
CA ASP A 198 -14.33 5.92 9.22
C ASP A 198 -15.08 7.15 9.75
N ASP A 199 -14.50 8.35 9.64
CA ASP A 199 -15.24 9.62 9.71
C ASP A 199 -16.39 9.65 8.67
N PHE A 200 -16.23 9.01 7.50
CA PHE A 200 -17.31 8.81 6.51
C PHE A 200 -18.36 7.79 6.95
N GLY A 201 -17.97 6.83 7.81
CA GLY A 201 -18.80 5.79 8.42
C GLY A 201 -19.22 6.10 9.87
N CYS A 202 -19.14 7.38 10.30
CA CYS A 202 -19.21 7.78 11.70
C CYS A 202 -20.46 7.30 12.45
N SER A 203 -21.60 7.19 11.77
CA SER A 203 -22.87 6.74 12.37
C SER A 203 -22.82 5.34 12.97
N SER A 204 -21.89 4.49 12.52
CA SER A 204 -21.72 3.11 12.96
C SER A 204 -20.34 2.83 13.58
N TYR A 205 -19.36 3.71 13.36
CA TYR A 205 -17.97 3.42 13.73
C TYR A 205 -17.77 3.20 15.22
N LEU A 206 -18.51 3.91 16.08
CA LEU A 206 -18.42 3.72 17.54
C LEU A 206 -18.66 2.26 17.95
N GLU A 207 -19.69 1.63 17.39
CA GLU A 207 -20.04 0.24 17.65
C GLU A 207 -19.03 -0.71 17.00
N ARG A 208 -18.71 -0.48 15.72
CA ARG A 208 -17.79 -1.33 14.96
C ARG A 208 -16.40 -1.33 15.61
N PHE A 209 -15.82 -0.16 15.84
CA PHE A 209 -14.53 -0.01 16.51
C PHE A 209 -14.51 -0.71 17.86
N ALA A 210 -15.55 -0.54 18.70
CA ALA A 210 -15.61 -1.20 20.00
C ALA A 210 -15.62 -2.74 19.87
N ALA A 211 -16.33 -3.30 18.89
CA ALA A 211 -16.37 -4.74 18.65
C ALA A 211 -14.99 -5.30 18.28
N PHE A 212 -14.31 -4.70 17.29
CA PHE A 212 -12.97 -5.10 16.88
C PHE A 212 -11.94 -4.85 17.98
N TYR A 213 -11.92 -3.65 18.57
CA TYR A 213 -10.97 -3.28 19.62
C TYR A 213 -11.02 -4.25 20.78
N ASN A 214 -12.21 -4.54 21.32
CA ASN A 214 -12.36 -5.43 22.46
C ASN A 214 -11.91 -6.86 22.13
N ALA A 215 -12.25 -7.35 20.94
CA ALA A 215 -11.85 -8.69 20.51
C ALA A 215 -10.34 -8.81 20.31
N ILE A 216 -9.71 -7.79 19.69
CA ILE A 216 -8.27 -7.79 19.42
C ILE A 216 -7.48 -7.57 20.71
N CYS A 217 -7.84 -6.59 21.55
CA CYS A 217 -7.15 -6.36 22.83
C CYS A 217 -7.20 -7.57 23.76
N LEU A 218 -8.29 -8.35 23.72
CA LEU A 218 -8.39 -9.56 24.53
C LEU A 218 -7.45 -10.67 24.04
N ALA A 219 -7.31 -10.83 22.72
CA ALA A 219 -6.51 -11.89 22.11
C ALA A 219 -5.02 -11.54 21.99
N TYR A 220 -4.73 -10.26 21.73
CA TYR A 220 -3.41 -9.72 21.35
C TYR A 220 -3.11 -8.43 22.13
N PRO A 221 -2.97 -8.48 23.47
CA PRO A 221 -2.84 -7.31 24.32
C PRO A 221 -1.56 -6.49 24.08
N GLU A 222 -0.58 -7.04 23.36
CA GLU A 222 0.67 -6.38 22.99
C GLU A 222 0.57 -5.52 21.73
N LEU A 223 -0.50 -5.66 20.94
CA LEU A 223 -0.69 -4.87 19.72
C LEU A 223 -1.11 -3.44 20.07
N GLN A 224 -0.49 -2.49 19.38
CA GLN A 224 -0.95 -1.11 19.41
C GLN A 224 -2.11 -0.95 18.42
N LEU A 225 -3.30 -0.68 18.94
CA LEU A 225 -4.48 -0.44 18.12
C LEU A 225 -4.63 1.03 17.77
N ILE A 226 -5.10 1.29 16.56
CA ILE A 226 -5.23 2.61 15.97
C ILE A 226 -6.67 2.75 15.43
N ALA A 227 -7.36 3.81 15.82
CA ALA A 227 -8.66 4.19 15.27
C ALA A 227 -8.47 4.95 13.96
N SER A 228 -9.31 4.70 12.97
CA SER A 228 -9.32 5.34 11.65
C SER A 228 -10.20 6.61 11.58
N ALA A 229 -11.06 6.83 12.57
CA ALA A 229 -11.84 8.07 12.69
C ALA A 229 -11.12 9.10 13.57
N THR A 230 -11.18 10.37 13.18
CA THR A 230 -10.57 11.49 13.89
C THR A 230 -11.57 12.30 14.71
N GLY A 231 -12.85 12.30 14.33
CA GLY A 231 -13.92 12.95 15.04
C GLY A 231 -14.21 12.27 16.37
N PHE A 232 -14.01 12.96 17.49
CA PHE A 232 -14.31 12.41 18.83
C PHE A 232 -15.78 12.04 19.02
N ASN A 233 -16.70 12.55 18.20
CA ASN A 233 -18.11 12.13 18.17
C ASN A 233 -18.32 10.74 17.53
N CYS A 234 -17.33 10.23 16.79
CA CYS A 234 -17.32 8.91 16.16
C CYS A 234 -16.57 7.87 17.02
N LEU A 235 -15.95 8.30 18.12
CA LEU A 235 -15.10 7.49 19.00
C LEU A 235 -15.74 7.37 20.39
N PRO A 236 -15.37 6.36 21.20
CA PRO A 236 -15.83 6.26 22.58
C PRO A 236 -15.48 7.52 23.40
N ASP A 237 -16.39 7.95 24.29
CA ASP A 237 -16.14 9.02 25.26
C ASP A 237 -16.30 8.49 26.70
N PRO A 238 -15.23 8.48 27.52
CA PRO A 238 -13.88 8.95 27.20
C PRO A 238 -13.16 8.05 26.19
N PHE A 239 -12.34 8.65 25.32
CA PHE A 239 -11.52 7.88 24.39
C PHE A 239 -10.55 6.97 25.13
N LEU A 240 -10.39 5.76 24.58
CA LEU A 240 -9.56 4.70 25.12
C LEU A 240 -8.11 5.18 25.13
N VAL A 241 -7.55 5.34 26.33
CA VAL A 241 -6.25 6.03 26.54
C VAL A 241 -5.09 5.32 25.83
N ASP A 242 -5.21 4.01 25.62
CA ASP A 242 -4.15 3.20 25.02
C ASP A 242 -4.27 3.08 23.49
N ALA A 243 -5.39 3.51 22.88
CA ALA A 243 -5.55 3.53 21.43
C ALA A 243 -4.92 4.80 20.82
N TRP A 244 -4.36 4.66 19.62
CA TRP A 244 -3.93 5.82 18.83
C TRP A 244 -5.01 6.21 17.82
N ILE A 245 -4.86 7.37 17.19
CA ILE A 245 -5.75 7.87 16.14
C ILE A 245 -4.94 8.10 14.87
N ASP A 246 -5.42 7.60 13.74
CA ASP A 246 -4.90 7.91 12.42
C ASP A 246 -5.48 9.23 11.92
N TYR A 247 -4.63 10.16 11.52
CA TYR A 247 -5.01 11.48 11.01
C TYR A 247 -4.47 11.67 9.59
N HIS A 248 -5.38 11.97 8.66
CA HIS A 248 -5.04 12.22 7.27
C HIS A 248 -4.92 13.71 7.00
N ALA A 249 -3.78 14.14 6.46
CA ALA A 249 -3.39 15.53 6.31
C ALA A 249 -3.12 15.90 4.85
N TYR A 250 -4.10 15.71 3.95
CA TYR A 250 -4.04 16.24 2.59
C TYR A 250 -4.35 17.74 2.57
N ASN A 251 -3.40 18.55 2.09
CA ASN A 251 -3.53 20.00 2.18
C ASN A 251 -2.86 20.73 1.01
N VAL A 252 -3.21 22.00 0.85
CA VAL A 252 -2.45 22.95 0.03
C VAL A 252 -1.28 23.54 0.84
N PRO A 253 -0.22 24.06 0.19
CA PRO A 253 1.01 24.48 0.88
C PRO A 253 0.78 25.54 1.97
N GLU A 254 -0.16 26.46 1.74
CA GLU A 254 -0.53 27.50 2.68
C GLU A 254 -1.05 26.92 4.00
N ASN A 255 -1.85 25.85 3.95
CA ASN A 255 -2.43 25.23 5.12
C ASN A 255 -1.37 24.53 5.97
N TYR A 256 -0.39 23.87 5.34
CA TYR A 256 0.73 23.27 6.08
C TYR A 256 1.54 24.32 6.86
N ILE A 257 1.68 25.53 6.33
CA ILE A 257 2.37 26.63 6.99
C ILE A 257 1.53 27.20 8.14
N VAL A 258 0.26 27.51 7.88
CA VAL A 258 -0.63 28.11 8.91
C VAL A 258 -0.86 27.14 10.07
N ASN A 259 -0.89 25.83 9.81
CA ASN A 259 -1.11 24.81 10.81
C ASN A 259 0.18 24.32 11.50
N PHE A 260 1.31 25.03 11.36
CA PHE A 260 2.57 24.65 11.98
C PHE A 260 2.48 24.48 13.52
N ALA A 261 1.63 25.27 14.19
CA ALA A 261 1.43 25.18 15.64
C ALA A 261 0.22 24.31 16.04
N GLN A 262 -0.42 23.60 15.11
CA GLN A 262 -1.66 22.85 15.35
C GLN A 262 -1.52 21.85 16.50
N TRP A 263 -0.40 21.12 16.55
CA TRP A 263 -0.18 20.03 17.49
C TRP A 263 0.34 20.49 18.87
N ASP A 264 0.83 21.73 18.98
CA ASP A 264 1.51 22.23 20.18
C ASP A 264 0.61 22.28 21.42
N ASN A 265 -0.70 22.45 21.22
CA ASN A 265 -1.68 22.56 22.31
C ASN A 265 -2.67 21.39 22.35
N VAL A 266 -2.46 20.36 21.52
CA VAL A 266 -3.27 19.14 21.57
C VAL A 266 -3.05 18.43 22.90
N SER A 267 -4.11 17.82 23.45
CA SER A 267 -4.00 17.04 24.68
C SER A 267 -3.05 15.86 24.49
N ARG A 268 -2.10 15.68 25.42
CA ARG A 268 -1.10 14.60 25.38
C ARG A 268 -1.65 13.24 25.82
N ARG A 269 -2.95 13.21 26.17
CA ARG A 269 -3.68 12.00 26.56
C ARG A 269 -3.67 10.95 25.46
N ASN A 270 -3.93 11.35 24.22
CA ASN A 270 -4.00 10.45 23.08
C ASN A 270 -2.72 10.58 22.24
N LYS A 271 -2.42 9.54 21.46
CA LYS A 271 -1.33 9.54 20.48
C LYS A 271 -1.91 9.44 19.09
N TYR A 272 -1.14 9.92 18.12
CA TYR A 272 -1.58 10.01 16.74
C TYR A 272 -0.52 9.43 15.81
N ILE A 273 -0.98 8.85 14.72
CA ILE A 273 -0.16 8.60 13.53
C ILE A 273 -0.69 9.49 12.41
N ILE A 274 0.21 10.10 11.64
CA ILE A 274 -0.19 10.78 10.41
C ILE A 274 -0.08 9.73 9.30
N GLY A 275 -1.12 8.90 9.15
CA GLY A 275 -1.10 7.78 8.22
C GLY A 275 -1.08 8.23 6.76
N GLU A 276 -1.61 9.41 6.46
CA GLU A 276 -1.58 10.00 5.11
C GLU A 276 -1.23 11.48 5.20
N MET A 277 -0.26 11.90 4.39
CA MET A 277 -0.07 13.31 4.06
C MET A 277 0.44 13.46 2.64
N GLY A 278 0.14 14.62 2.06
CA GLY A 278 0.64 15.01 0.76
C GLY A 278 -0.02 16.31 0.29
N HIS A 279 0.71 17.08 -0.51
CA HIS A 279 0.14 18.24 -1.19
C HIS A 279 -0.97 17.81 -2.15
N TRP A 280 -2.19 18.28 -1.92
CA TRP A 280 -3.35 18.01 -2.77
C TRP A 280 -3.53 19.04 -3.89
N GLY A 281 -4.10 18.61 -5.02
CA GLY A 281 -4.55 19.51 -6.09
C GLY A 281 -3.51 19.80 -7.17
N VAL A 282 -2.41 19.05 -7.22
CA VAL A 282 -1.36 19.16 -8.24
C VAL A 282 -1.01 17.81 -8.85
N GLN A 283 -0.51 17.81 -10.09
CA GLN A 283 -0.13 16.56 -10.76
C GLN A 283 1.26 16.05 -10.34
N TRP A 284 2.17 16.94 -9.97
CA TRP A 284 3.54 16.60 -9.60
C TRP A 284 3.94 17.39 -8.37
N SER A 285 4.72 16.77 -7.48
CA SER A 285 5.34 17.50 -6.38
C SER A 285 6.29 18.56 -6.93
N GLY A 286 6.06 19.81 -6.53
CA GLY A 286 6.94 20.93 -6.81
C GLY A 286 7.53 21.50 -5.52
N MET A 287 8.60 22.28 -5.65
CA MET A 287 9.35 22.85 -4.52
C MET A 287 8.47 23.51 -3.45
N LYS A 288 7.43 24.27 -3.85
CA LYS A 288 6.51 24.90 -2.90
C LYS A 288 5.79 23.88 -2.01
N GLY A 289 5.27 22.81 -2.60
CA GLY A 289 4.58 21.74 -1.87
C GLY A 289 5.54 20.97 -0.96
N SER A 290 6.68 20.54 -1.50
CA SER A 290 7.64 19.76 -0.71
C SER A 290 8.26 20.56 0.43
N VAL A 291 8.53 21.86 0.25
CA VAL A 291 8.97 22.72 1.37
C VAL A 291 7.86 22.91 2.40
N SER A 292 6.60 23.04 1.99
CA SER A 292 5.50 23.12 2.96
C SER A 292 5.28 21.81 3.72
N GLU A 293 5.45 20.67 3.06
CA GLU A 293 5.44 19.34 3.69
C GLU A 293 6.56 19.24 4.74
N ALA A 294 7.78 19.69 4.41
CA ALA A 294 8.89 19.75 5.35
C ALA A 294 8.59 20.64 6.57
N ILE A 295 7.98 21.82 6.36
CA ILE A 295 7.55 22.71 7.46
C ILE A 295 6.55 21.99 8.36
N PHE A 296 5.56 21.31 7.80
CA PHE A 296 4.62 20.52 8.58
C PHE A 296 5.31 19.37 9.33
N MET A 297 6.23 18.65 8.70
CA MET A 297 6.98 17.56 9.34
C MET A 297 7.85 18.05 10.51
N LEU A 298 8.40 19.27 10.46
CA LEU A 298 9.08 19.87 11.62
C LEU A 298 8.13 20.06 12.80
N ALA A 299 6.88 20.47 12.54
CA ALA A 299 5.87 20.58 13.59
C ALA A 299 5.53 19.21 14.19
N LEU A 300 5.46 18.17 13.35
CA LEU A 300 5.22 16.80 13.79
C LEU A 300 6.38 16.26 14.63
N GLU A 301 7.62 16.46 14.20
CA GLU A 301 8.81 16.02 14.93
C GLU A 301 8.94 16.74 16.28
N ARG A 302 8.63 18.05 16.33
CA ARG A 302 8.56 18.83 17.57
C ARG A 302 7.55 18.26 18.56
N ASN A 303 6.48 17.64 18.07
CA ASN A 303 5.42 17.01 18.86
C ASN A 303 5.52 15.48 18.84
N SER A 304 6.73 14.92 18.74
CA SER A 304 6.97 13.47 18.71
C SER A 304 6.63 12.74 20.02
N ASP A 305 6.33 13.49 21.09
CA ASP A 305 5.72 12.96 22.32
C ASP A 305 4.28 12.45 22.08
N LEU A 306 3.57 13.01 21.09
CA LEU A 306 2.21 12.62 20.70
C LEU A 306 2.13 11.97 19.30
N ILE A 307 2.92 12.45 18.33
CA ILE A 307 2.98 11.91 16.96
C ILE A 307 3.93 10.71 16.92
N ARG A 308 3.45 9.55 16.49
CA ARG A 308 4.17 8.27 16.54
C ARG A 308 4.68 7.76 15.20
N GLY A 309 4.20 8.34 14.11
CA GLY A 309 4.60 8.01 12.75
C GLY A 309 4.01 8.99 11.76
N VAL A 310 4.62 9.06 10.59
CA VAL A 310 4.18 9.90 9.47
C VAL A 310 4.42 9.11 8.19
N ALA A 311 3.42 9.04 7.33
CA ALA A 311 3.51 8.39 6.02
C ALA A 311 2.97 9.31 4.92
N PHE A 312 3.74 9.42 3.84
CA PHE A 312 3.30 10.13 2.64
C PHE A 312 2.37 9.23 1.82
N ALA A 313 1.28 9.79 1.30
CA ALA A 313 0.34 9.07 0.46
C ALA A 313 -0.10 9.91 -0.75
N PRO A 314 -0.32 9.29 -1.92
CA PRO A 314 0.03 7.90 -2.26
C PRO A 314 1.54 7.74 -2.57
N SER A 315 2.11 6.59 -2.20
CA SER A 315 3.56 6.36 -2.34
C SER A 315 4.01 6.07 -3.77
N ILE A 316 3.34 5.18 -4.50
CA ILE A 316 3.82 4.66 -5.79
C ILE A 316 2.76 4.85 -6.86
N SER A 317 3.17 5.18 -8.09
CA SER A 317 2.22 5.34 -9.20
C SER A 317 2.82 5.03 -10.57
N LEU A 318 2.04 4.34 -11.41
CA LEU A 318 2.38 4.16 -12.81
C LEU A 318 1.96 5.43 -13.58
N VAL A 319 2.94 6.15 -14.12
CA VAL A 319 2.74 7.48 -14.75
C VAL A 319 1.71 7.47 -15.88
N ASP A 320 1.55 6.35 -16.59
CA ASP A 320 0.65 6.25 -17.73
C ASP A 320 -0.80 5.92 -17.33
N GLN A 321 -1.06 5.58 -16.06
CA GLN A 321 -2.37 5.21 -15.52
C GLN A 321 -2.59 5.77 -14.09
N PRO A 322 -2.47 7.09 -13.85
CA PRO A 322 -2.66 7.64 -12.51
C PRO A 322 -4.14 7.81 -12.19
N GLN A 323 -4.57 7.41 -11.00
CA GLN A 323 -5.90 7.73 -10.45
C GLN A 323 -5.84 8.90 -9.48
N TRP A 324 -4.69 9.11 -8.83
CA TRP A 324 -4.44 10.19 -7.88
C TRP A 324 -3.04 10.75 -8.05
N ALA A 325 -2.90 12.06 -7.84
CA ALA A 325 -1.64 12.77 -7.91
C ALA A 325 -1.57 13.88 -6.85
N PRO A 326 -0.36 14.28 -6.40
CA PRO A 326 0.96 13.74 -6.78
C PRO A 326 1.27 12.41 -6.05
N ASN A 327 2.36 11.73 -6.45
CA ASN A 327 2.82 10.50 -5.80
C ASN A 327 4.32 10.58 -5.49
N LEU A 328 4.78 9.83 -4.49
CA LEU A 328 6.17 9.91 -4.04
C LEU A 328 7.17 9.37 -5.06
N ILE A 329 6.89 8.19 -5.62
CA ILE A 329 7.72 7.45 -6.58
C ILE A 329 6.90 7.09 -7.83
N PRO A 330 6.74 8.02 -8.79
CA PRO A 330 6.18 7.70 -10.09
C PRO A 330 7.15 6.83 -10.90
N PHE A 331 6.64 5.85 -11.64
CA PHE A 331 7.46 4.96 -12.47
C PHE A 331 6.83 4.64 -13.83
N LYS A 332 7.62 4.07 -14.74
CA LYS A 332 7.17 3.44 -16.00
C LYS A 332 7.50 1.96 -16.03
N GLN A 333 6.97 1.25 -17.03
CA GLN A 333 7.15 -0.19 -17.22
C GLN A 333 8.63 -0.55 -17.39
N ALA A 334 9.43 0.32 -18.01
CA ALA A 334 10.87 0.16 -18.14
C ALA A 334 11.54 -0.10 -16.77
N PRO A 335 12.54 -0.98 -16.69
CA PRO A 335 13.11 -1.42 -15.43
C PRO A 335 13.76 -0.27 -14.64
N ASP A 336 14.34 0.71 -15.30
CA ASP A 336 15.11 1.82 -14.73
C ASP A 336 14.37 3.17 -14.74
N ALA A 337 13.13 3.21 -15.24
CA ALA A 337 12.34 4.43 -15.31
C ALA A 337 11.60 4.70 -13.99
N ILE A 338 12.38 5.09 -12.96
CA ILE A 338 11.91 5.56 -11.66
C ILE A 338 12.09 7.08 -11.58
N VAL A 339 11.07 7.78 -11.08
CA VAL A 339 11.11 9.23 -10.84
C VAL A 339 11.10 9.48 -9.34
N TYR A 340 12.11 10.19 -8.85
CA TYR A 340 12.20 10.66 -7.47
C TYR A 340 11.68 12.10 -7.40
N THR A 341 10.49 12.29 -6.81
CA THR A 341 9.87 13.61 -6.72
C THR A 341 10.57 14.53 -5.73
N SER A 342 10.27 15.83 -5.75
CA SER A 342 10.77 16.74 -4.71
C SER A 342 10.31 16.32 -3.31
N SER A 343 9.11 15.74 -3.16
CA SER A 343 8.62 15.18 -1.90
C SER A 343 9.38 13.91 -1.49
N TYR A 344 9.85 13.08 -2.44
CA TYR A 344 10.70 11.92 -2.15
C TYR A 344 11.94 12.33 -1.34
N TRP A 345 12.64 13.36 -1.81
CA TRP A 345 13.84 13.84 -1.16
C TRP A 345 13.56 14.45 0.22
N VAL A 346 12.38 15.06 0.43
CA VAL A 346 11.95 15.51 1.75
C VAL A 346 11.71 14.33 2.68
N GLN A 347 10.96 13.30 2.25
CA GLN A 347 10.73 12.11 3.06
C GLN A 347 12.05 11.41 3.43
N GLN A 348 12.96 11.27 2.46
CA GLN A 348 14.28 10.68 2.69
C GLN A 348 15.11 11.52 3.68
N LEU A 349 15.10 12.85 3.53
CA LEU A 349 15.81 13.76 4.43
C LEU A 349 15.38 13.56 5.89
N PHE A 350 14.08 13.54 6.17
CA PHE A 350 13.57 13.35 7.54
C PHE A 350 13.82 11.92 8.04
N ALA A 351 13.54 10.91 7.22
CA ALA A 351 13.65 9.52 7.65
C ALA A 351 15.10 9.12 8.01
N GLN A 352 16.08 9.59 7.22
CA GLN A 352 17.49 9.26 7.43
C GLN A 352 18.20 10.16 8.45
N ASN A 353 17.64 11.32 8.78
CA ASN A 353 18.25 12.29 9.71
C ASN A 353 17.41 12.48 10.99
N SER A 354 16.64 11.46 11.39
CA SER A 354 15.86 11.47 12.62
C SER A 354 16.74 11.23 13.85
N GLY A 355 16.66 12.13 14.83
CA GLY A 355 17.33 12.01 16.12
C GLY A 355 16.56 11.12 17.11
N THR A 356 17.18 10.81 18.26
CA THR A 356 16.52 10.07 19.35
C THR A 356 15.91 10.97 20.42
N MET A 357 16.14 12.28 20.34
CA MET A 357 15.66 13.29 21.28
C MET A 357 15.33 14.59 20.54
N THR A 358 14.29 15.28 20.98
CA THR A 358 13.95 16.62 20.51
C THR A 358 14.75 17.66 21.31
N HIS A 359 15.38 18.60 20.62
CA HIS A 359 16.09 19.73 21.24
C HIS A 359 15.34 21.03 21.00
N GLU A 360 15.22 21.84 22.04
CA GLU A 360 14.63 23.17 21.92
C GLU A 360 15.54 24.07 21.06
N ILE A 361 14.94 24.75 20.09
CA ILE A 361 15.63 25.70 19.22
C ILE A 361 14.98 27.07 19.40
N THR A 362 15.79 28.08 19.70
CA THR A 362 15.36 29.48 19.63
C THR A 362 15.80 30.05 18.29
N PRO A 363 14.89 30.51 17.42
CA PRO A 363 15.29 31.12 16.16
C PRO A 363 15.94 32.48 16.41
N ASP A 364 17.02 32.77 15.67
CA ASP A 364 17.79 34.02 15.77
C ASP A 364 16.97 35.26 15.37
N THR A 365 15.87 35.05 14.64
CA THR A 365 14.91 36.08 14.24
C THR A 365 13.49 35.60 14.50
N ARG A 366 12.63 36.48 15.04
CA ARG A 366 11.19 36.17 15.13
C ARG A 366 10.62 35.94 13.73
N TYR A 367 9.95 34.81 13.53
CA TYR A 367 9.13 34.59 12.34
C TYR A 367 7.97 35.61 12.36
N CYS A 368 7.95 36.50 11.36
CA CYS A 368 6.91 37.52 11.17
C CYS A 368 5.76 36.99 10.34
#